data_AF-A0A085ERU1-F1
#
_entry.id   AF-A0A085ERU1-F1
#
_cell.length_a   1.000
_cell.length_b   1.000
_cell.length_c   1.000
_cell.angle_alpha   90.00
_cell.angle_beta   90.00
_cell.angle_gamma   90.00
#
_symmetry.space_group_name_H-M   'P 1'
#
loop_
_entity.id
_entity.type
_entity.pdbx_description
1 polymer ?
#
loop_
_entity_poly.entity_id
_entity_poly.type
_entity_poly.pdbx_seq_one_letter_code
_entity_poly.pdbx_strand_id
1 'polypeptide(L)' 'MNASEIIEKLGGPTAVAKLLNVKPPSVHAWKTGGIPDDKLIRLAPTLEKQGIATRRELRPDDWEQIWPELVDPGAPST' A
#
# COMPACT_ATOMS: atom_id res chain seq x y z
N MET A 1 2.64 10.09 3.41
CA MET A 1 3.80 9.45 2.74
C MET A 1 3.61 9.57 1.24
N ASN A 2 4.65 9.86 0.44
CA ASN A 2 4.52 10.02 -1.02
C ASN A 2 4.82 8.72 -1.77
N ALA A 3 4.30 8.59 -3.00
CA ALA A 3 4.48 7.40 -3.85
C ALA A 3 5.95 7.00 -4.02
N SER A 4 6.83 7.97 -4.25
CA SER A 4 8.27 7.74 -4.41
C SER A 4 8.88 7.09 -3.17
N GLU A 5 8.60 7.63 -1.97
CA GLU A 5 9.12 7.09 -0.70
C GLU A 5 8.65 5.65 -0.48
N ILE A 6 7.38 5.36 -0.73
CA ILE A 6 6.82 4.00 -0.62
C ILE A 6 7.60 3.05 -1.53
N ILE A 7 7.81 3.44 -2.79
CA ILE A 7 8.51 2.62 -3.78
C ILE A 7 9.97 2.38 -3.36
N GLU A 8 10.66 3.40 -2.87
CA GLU A 8 12.07 3.30 -2.44
C GLU A 8 12.21 2.38 -1.22
N LYS A 9 11.33 2.56 -0.21
CA LYS A 9 11.31 1.75 1.02
C LYS A 9 11.00 0.28 0.75
N LEU A 10 10.23 -0.02 -0.30
CA LEU A 10 9.93 -1.38 -0.75
C LEU A 10 11.05 -2.03 -1.60
N GLY A 11 12.19 -1.36 -1.77
CA GLY A 11 13.32 -1.87 -2.56
C GLY A 11 13.31 -1.43 -4.03
N GLY A 12 12.55 -0.39 -4.36
CA GLY A 12 12.54 0.26 -5.66
C GLY A 12 11.45 -0.26 -6.63
N PRO A 13 11.36 0.35 -7.83
CA PRO A 13 10.26 0.11 -8.76
C PRO A 13 10.19 -1.33 -9.26
N THR A 14 11.33 -2.02 -9.41
CA THR A 14 11.38 -3.42 -9.83
C THR A 14 10.86 -4.37 -8.76
N ALA A 15 11.18 -4.13 -7.48
CA ALA A 15 10.69 -4.94 -6.36
C ALA A 15 9.17 -4.82 -6.23
N VAL A 16 8.66 -3.58 -6.25
CA VAL A 16 7.22 -3.29 -6.23
C VAL A 16 6.51 -3.89 -7.44
N ALA A 17 7.10 -3.81 -8.63
CA ALA A 17 6.54 -4.41 -9.84
C ALA A 17 6.37 -5.93 -9.70
N LYS A 18 7.36 -6.61 -9.10
CA LYS A 18 7.29 -8.04 -8.82
C LYS A 18 6.22 -8.39 -7.77
N LEU A 19 6.10 -7.58 -6.71
CA LEU A 19 5.06 -7.78 -5.67
C LEU A 19 3.64 -7.70 -6.24
N LEU A 20 3.42 -6.77 -7.18
CA LEU A 20 2.11 -6.52 -7.77
C LEU A 20 1.89 -7.25 -9.10
N ASN A 21 2.88 -7.99 -9.59
CA ASN A 21 2.91 -8.62 -10.91
C ASN A 21 2.55 -7.64 -12.04
N VAL A 22 3.16 -6.45 -12.02
CA VAL A 22 3.02 -5.40 -13.04
C VAL A 22 4.35 -5.12 -13.72
N LYS A 23 4.34 -4.30 -14.78
CA LYS A 23 5.56 -3.90 -15.47
C LYS A 23 6.33 -2.83 -14.65
N PRO A 24 7.66 -2.94 -14.48
CA PRO A 24 8.50 -1.91 -13.83
C PRO A 24 8.28 -0.46 -14.30
N PRO A 25 8.12 -0.17 -15.61
CA PRO A 25 7.84 1.21 -16.06
C PRO A 25 6.52 1.78 -15.53
N SER A 26 5.51 0.93 -15.27
CA SER A 26 4.26 1.38 -14.64
C SER A 26 4.53 1.91 -13.23
N VAL A 27 5.37 1.23 -12.47
CA VAL A 27 5.75 1.67 -11.11
C VAL A 27 6.57 2.95 -11.14
N HIS A 28 7.46 3.09 -12.14
CA HIS A 28 8.21 4.33 -12.31
C HIS A 28 7.27 5.53 -12.56
N ALA A 29 6.21 5.36 -13.36
CA ALA A 29 5.22 6.41 -13.59
C ALA A 29 4.47 6.83 -12.32
N TRP A 30 4.26 5.91 -11.36
CA TRP A 30 3.60 6.22 -10.08
C TRP A 30 4.40 7.17 -9.20
N LYS A 31 5.73 7.26 -9.38
CA LYS A 31 6.55 8.25 -8.66
C LYS A 31 6.10 9.69 -8.94
N THR A 32 5.61 9.95 -10.14
CA THR A 32 5.12 11.27 -10.56
C THR A 32 3.61 11.39 -10.43
N GLY A 33 2.86 10.35 -10.83
CA GLY A 33 1.39 10.39 -10.90
C GLY A 33 0.65 9.88 -9.65
N GLY A 34 1.38 9.38 -8.64
CA GLY A 34 0.80 8.69 -7.50
C GLY A 34 0.59 7.19 -7.74
N ILE A 35 0.52 6.42 -6.64
CA ILE A 35 0.20 4.99 -6.69
C ILE A 35 -1.32 4.85 -6.85
N PRO A 36 -1.81 4.07 -7.82
CA PRO A 36 -3.24 3.81 -7.95
C PRO A 36 -3.79 3.15 -6.69
N ASP A 37 -5.02 3.50 -6.35
CA ASP A 37 -5.66 3.12 -5.09
C ASP A 37 -5.70 1.59 -4.84
N ASP A 38 -6.17 0.82 -5.81
CA ASP A 38 -6.16 -0.65 -5.78
C ASP A 38 -4.74 -1.22 -5.54
N LYS A 39 -3.72 -0.59 -6.11
CA LYS A 39 -2.32 -1.03 -5.94
C LYS A 39 -1.81 -0.68 -4.55
N LEU A 40 -2.18 0.49 -4.02
CA LEU A 40 -1.83 0.90 -2.66
C LEU A 40 -2.44 -0.04 -1.62
N ILE A 41 -3.72 -0.41 -1.76
CA ILE A 41 -4.40 -1.39 -0.90
C ILE A 41 -3.65 -2.72 -0.87
N ARG A 42 -3.22 -3.21 -2.03
CA ARG A 42 -2.45 -4.47 -2.13
C ARG A 42 -1.05 -4.37 -1.54
N LEU A 43 -0.43 -3.20 -1.55
CA LEU A 43 0.88 -2.96 -0.93
C LEU A 43 0.78 -2.74 0.58
N ALA A 44 -0.32 -2.21 1.08
CA ALA A 44 -0.52 -1.84 2.48
C ALA A 44 -0.15 -2.95 3.50
N PRO A 45 -0.61 -4.22 3.39
CA PRO A 45 -0.17 -5.29 4.31
C PRO A 45 1.33 -5.57 4.25
N THR A 46 1.96 -5.40 3.08
CA THR A 46 3.40 -5.60 2.90
C THR A 46 4.21 -4.46 3.53
N LEU A 47 3.69 -3.23 3.46
CA LEU A 47 4.27 -2.05 4.10
C LEU A 47 4.19 -2.17 5.63
N GLU A 48 3.02 -2.58 6.13
CA GLU A 48 2.76 -2.77 7.55
C GLU A 48 3.64 -3.87 8.16
N LYS A 49 3.77 -5.01 7.46
CA LYS A 49 4.66 -6.11 7.87
C LYS A 49 6.14 -5.69 7.94
N GLN A 50 6.56 -4.73 7.12
CA GLN A 50 7.93 -4.20 7.12
C GLN A 50 8.11 -3.01 8.08
N GLY A 51 7.07 -2.59 8.78
CA GLY A 51 7.11 -1.43 9.68
C GLY A 51 7.34 -0.10 8.95
N ILE A 52 7.03 -0.04 7.65
CA ILE A 52 7.25 1.14 6.80
C ILE A 52 6.10 2.15 6.98
N ALA A 53 4.86 1.64 6.95
CA ALA A 53 3.64 2.42 7.15
C ALA A 53 2.50 1.48 7.53
N THR A 54 1.56 1.95 8.34
CA THR A 54 0.33 1.21 8.65
C THR A 54 -0.75 1.46 7.60
N ARG A 55 -1.72 0.54 7.47
CA ARG A 55 -2.88 0.70 6.58
C ARG A 55 -3.64 2.00 6.84
N ARG A 56 -3.73 2.42 8.11
CA ARG A 56 -4.36 3.69 8.54
C ARG A 56 -3.59 4.92 8.05
N GLU A 57 -2.26 4.90 8.12
CA GLU A 57 -1.42 6.01 7.65
C GLU A 57 -1.44 6.15 6.12
N LEU A 58 -1.60 5.03 5.40
CA LEU A 58 -1.66 5.04 3.93
C LEU A 58 -2.99 5.58 3.40
N ARG A 59 -4.09 5.39 4.16
CA ARG A 59 -5.44 5.80 3.76
C ARG A 59 -6.24 6.34 4.94
N PRO A 60 -5.93 7.53 5.46
CA PRO A 60 -6.61 8.08 6.64
C PRO A 60 -8.12 8.30 6.44
N ASP A 61 -8.58 8.52 5.21
CA ASP A 61 -9.98 8.85 4.91
C ASP A 61 -10.91 7.62 4.80
N ASP A 62 -10.44 6.49 4.27
CA ASP A 62 -11.30 5.32 3.96
C ASP A 62 -10.75 3.97 4.47
N TRP A 63 -9.70 3.95 5.29
CA TRP A 63 -9.11 2.69 5.77
C TRP A 63 -10.13 1.78 6.46
N GLU A 64 -11.08 2.36 7.18
CA GLU A 64 -12.14 1.67 7.92
C GLU A 64 -13.16 0.97 7.01
N GLN A 65 -13.39 1.49 5.80
CA GLN A 65 -14.27 0.86 4.81
C GLN A 65 -13.60 -0.36 4.15
N ILE A 66 -12.28 -0.34 4.02
CA ILE A 66 -11.50 -1.37 3.32
C ILE A 66 -11.05 -2.46 4.29
N TRP A 67 -10.67 -2.07 5.50
CA TRP A 67 -10.21 -2.95 6.58
C TRP A 67 -11.03 -2.71 7.85
N PRO A 68 -12.33 -3.06 7.87
CA PRO A 68 -13.19 -2.88 9.04
C PRO A 68 -12.69 -3.66 10.26
N GLU A 69 -11.96 -4.76 10.04
CA GLU A 69 -11.28 -5.56 11.07
C GLU A 69 -10.29 -4.74 11.93
N LEU A 70 -9.80 -3.61 11.42
CA LEU A 70 -8.90 -2.74 12.18
C LEU A 70 -9.64 -1.81 13.13
N VAL A 71 -10.95 -1.58 12.96
CA VAL A 71 -11.73 -0.68 13.84
C VAL A 71 -11.95 -1.33 15.19
N ASP A 72 -12.30 -2.62 15.18
CA ASP A 72 -12.51 -3.42 16.38
C ASP A 72 -11.83 -4.79 16.21
N PRO A 73 -10.68 -5.04 16.88
CA PRO A 73 -9.95 -6.30 16.77
C PRO A 73 -10.69 -7.51 17.37
N GLY A 74 -11.90 -7.33 17.90
CA GLY A 74 -12.76 -8.36 18.48
C GLY A 74 -14.03 -8.67 17.68
N ALA A 75 -14.28 -8.00 16.55
CA ALA A 75 -15.48 -8.25 15.76
C ALA A 75 -15.39 -9.59 15.02
N PRO A 76 -16.28 -10.57 15.28
CA PRO A 76 -16.36 -11.77 14.46
C PRO A 76 -16.86 -11.38 13.06
N SER A 77 -16.05 -11.63 12.03
CA SER A 77 -16.48 -11.58 10.63
C SER A 77 -17.67 -12.53 10.46
N THR A 78 -18.88 -11.98 10.54
CA THR A 78 -20.15 -12.72 10.45
C THR A 78 -20.69 -12.62 9.03
#